data_AF-A0A1M7RNF0-F1
#
_entry.id   AF-A0A1M7RNF0-F1
#
_cell.length_a   1.000
_cell.length_b   1.000
_cell.length_c   1.000
_cell.angle_alpha   90.00
_cell.angle_beta   90.00
_cell.angle_gamma   90.00
#
_symmetry.space_group_name_H-M   'P 1'
#
loop_
_entity.id
_entity.type
_entity.pdbx_description
1 polymer ?
#
loop_
_entity_poly.entity_id
_entity_poly.type
_entity_poly.pdbx_seq_one_letter_code
_entity_poly.pdbx_strand_id
1 'polypeptide(L)'
;MSTDTRTPVRPAPVPRQPKPMVFDAPRSTSSLITLWTFMVLPFVALVVAVPIAWGWGLTALDATMAVVAYLITGFGVTVGF
;
A
#
# COMPACT_ATOMS: atom_id res chain seq x y z
N MET A 1 8.04 62.73 29.63
CA MET A 1 7.34 61.62 30.30
C MET A 1 6.76 60.75 29.19
N SER A 2 7.54 59.80 28.68
CA SER A 2 7.19 59.00 27.50
C SER A 2 6.47 57.74 27.93
N THR A 3 5.19 57.64 27.60
CA THR A 3 4.35 56.49 27.92
C THR A 3 4.66 55.36 26.92
N ASP A 4 5.38 54.33 27.38
CA ASP A 4 5.68 53.09 26.65
C ASP A 4 4.40 52.24 26.55
N THR A 5 3.69 52.34 25.43
CA THR A 5 2.52 51.50 25.12
C THR A 5 3.00 50.11 24.71
N ARG A 6 3.22 49.22 25.69
CA ARG A 6 3.40 47.79 25.41
C ARG A 6 2.04 47.14 25.21
N THR A 7 1.66 46.95 23.96
CA THR A 7 0.57 46.06 23.57
C THR A 7 0.86 44.66 24.10
N PRO A 8 0.01 44.05 24.95
CA PRO A 8 0.22 42.68 25.38
C PRO A 8 0.04 41.77 24.16
N VAL A 9 1.14 41.17 23.70
CA VAL A 9 1.09 40.14 22.65
C VAL A 9 0.34 38.94 23.21
N ARG A 10 -0.91 38.77 22.77
CA ARG A 10 -1.69 37.57 23.05
C ARG A 10 -0.96 36.38 22.42
N PRO A 11 -0.63 35.31 23.18
CA PRO A 11 -0.03 34.12 22.59
C PRO A 11 -0.91 33.62 21.44
N ALA A 12 -0.31 33.45 20.26
CA ALA A 12 -1.02 32.86 19.12
C ALA A 12 -1.49 31.45 19.51
N PRO A 13 -2.70 31.02 19.12
CA PRO A 13 -3.16 29.66 19.34
C PRO A 13 -2.15 28.69 18.73
N VAL A 14 -1.53 27.84 19.56
CA VAL A 14 -0.66 26.76 19.07
C VAL A 14 -1.51 25.87 18.16
N PRO A 15 -1.17 25.71 16.87
CA PRO A 15 -1.88 24.77 16.01
C PRO A 15 -1.83 23.40 16.66
N ARG A 16 -2.99 22.79 16.97
CA ARG A 16 -3.03 21.40 17.40
C ARG A 16 -2.51 20.56 16.24
N GLN A 17 -1.27 20.10 16.33
CA GLN A 17 -0.73 19.13 15.40
C GLN A 17 -1.69 17.92 15.39
N PRO A 18 -2.18 17.48 14.22
CA PRO A 18 -3.00 16.28 14.12
C PRO A 18 -2.19 15.12 14.72
N LYS A 19 -2.60 14.68 15.91
CA LYS A 19 -2.02 13.50 16.54
C LYS A 19 -2.17 12.34 15.55
N PRO A 20 -1.09 11.65 15.14
CA PRO A 20 -1.18 10.54 14.18
C PRO A 20 -1.98 9.38 14.78
N MET A 21 -3.31 9.46 14.68
CA MET A 21 -4.25 8.46 15.19
C MET A 21 -4.06 7.07 14.53
N VAL A 22 -3.24 7.00 13.46
CA VAL A 22 -2.86 5.77 12.76
C VAL A 22 -1.87 4.93 13.57
N PHE A 23 -1.09 5.54 14.47
CA PHE A 23 -0.01 4.87 15.21
C PHE A 23 -0.22 4.78 16.73
N ASP A 24 -1.20 5.52 17.28
CA ASP A 24 -1.43 5.58 18.74
C ASP A 24 -2.45 4.57 19.29
N ALA A 25 -3.26 3.94 18.42
CA ALA A 25 -4.18 2.88 18.83
C ALA A 25 -3.48 1.51 18.76
N PRO A 26 -3.54 0.65 19.79
CA PRO A 26 -3.01 -0.71 19.71
C PRO A 26 -3.70 -1.41 18.53
N ARG A 27 -2.94 -1.66 17.46
CA ARG A 27 -3.48 -2.26 16.24
C ARG A 27 -3.99 -3.65 16.60
N SER A 28 -5.29 -3.87 16.50
CA SER A 28 -5.89 -5.14 16.89
C SER A 28 -5.21 -6.27 16.10
N THR A 29 -4.84 -7.34 16.79
CA THR A 29 -4.20 -8.51 16.17
C THR A 29 -5.03 -9.05 15.00
N SER A 30 -6.36 -8.96 15.10
CA SER A 30 -7.29 -9.30 14.02
C SER A 30 -7.13 -8.41 12.79
N SER A 31 -6.94 -7.10 12.94
CA SER A 31 -6.70 -6.20 11.80
C SER A 31 -5.40 -6.52 11.08
N LEU A 32 -4.34 -6.86 11.82
CA LEU A 32 -3.07 -7.29 11.23
C LEU A 32 -3.21 -8.62 10.50
N ILE A 33 -3.87 -9.60 11.10
CA ILE A 33 -4.12 -10.90 10.47
C ILE A 33 -4.91 -10.71 9.17
N THR A 34 -5.98 -9.91 9.18
CA THR A 34 -6.78 -9.65 7.97
C THR A 34 -5.95 -8.97 6.88
N LEU A 35 -5.15 -7.96 7.24
CA LEU A 35 -4.27 -7.27 6.29
C LEU A 35 -3.27 -8.23 5.67
N TRP A 36 -2.55 -8.99 6.50
CA TRP A 36 -1.56 -9.96 6.05
C TRP A 36 -2.17 -11.07 5.22
N THR A 37 -3.36 -11.54 5.60
CA THR A 37 -4.09 -12.55 4.84
C THR A 37 -4.43 -12.00 3.46
N PHE A 38 -5.06 -10.82 3.36
CA PHE A 38 -5.43 -10.25 2.07
C PHE A 38 -4.22 -9.96 1.17
N MET A 39 -3.09 -9.59 1.77
CA MET A 39 -1.85 -9.34 1.04
C MET A 39 -1.18 -10.64 0.57
N VAL A 40 -1.01 -11.63 1.45
CA VAL A 40 -0.17 -12.82 1.19
C VAL A 40 -0.94 -13.96 0.57
N LEU A 41 -2.21 -14.14 0.95
CA LEU A 41 -3.08 -15.21 0.44
C LEU A 41 -3.12 -15.30 -1.09
N PRO A 42 -3.28 -14.21 -1.87
CA PRO A 42 -3.31 -14.33 -3.33
C PRO A 42 -1.99 -14.85 -3.91
N PHE A 43 -0.85 -14.44 -3.36
CA PHE A 43 0.46 -14.92 -3.84
C PHE A 43 0.67 -16.40 -3.49
N VAL A 44 0.33 -16.80 -2.26
CA VAL A 44 0.40 -18.21 -1.85
C VAL A 44 -0.52 -19.07 -2.73
N ALA A 45 -1.74 -18.58 -3.00
CA ALA A 45 -2.68 -19.26 -3.87
C ALA A 45 -2.10 -19.45 -5.27
N LEU A 46 -1.46 -18.44 -5.87
CA LEU A 46 -0.81 -18.57 -7.17
C LEU A 46 0.33 -19.59 -7.15
N VAL A 47 1.22 -19.53 -6.15
CA VAL A 47 2.34 -20.47 -6.01
C VAL A 47 1.87 -21.91 -5.91
N VAL A 48 0.75 -22.15 -5.22
CA VAL A 48 0.14 -23.48 -5.10
C VAL A 48 -0.64 -23.87 -6.36
N ALA A 49 -1.33 -22.94 -6.99
CA ALA A 49 -2.14 -23.21 -8.17
C ALA A 49 -1.31 -23.62 -9.39
N VAL A 50 -0.14 -23.01 -9.60
CA VAL A 50 0.74 -23.32 -10.75
C VAL A 50 1.11 -24.81 -10.85
N PRO A 51 1.69 -25.45 -9.82
CA PRO A 51 2.03 -26.86 -9.88
C PRO A 51 0.79 -27.77 -9.93
N ILE A 52 -0.32 -27.38 -9.31
CA ILE A 52 -1.59 -28.14 -9.36
C ILE A 52 -2.17 -28.15 -10.78
N ALA A 53 -2.16 -27.00 -11.45
CA ALA A 53 -2.72 -26.85 -12.80
C ALA A 53 -1.78 -27.40 -13.89
N TRP A 54 -0.52 -27.69 -13.56
CA TRP A 54 0.51 -28.07 -14.52
C TRP A 54 0.19 -29.39 -15.20
N GLY A 55 0.03 -29.37 -16.52
CA GLY A 55 -0.31 -30.56 -17.32
C GLY A 55 -1.79 -30.98 -17.29
N TRP A 56 -2.62 -30.37 -16.43
CA TRP A 56 -4.08 -30.60 -16.38
C TRP A 56 -4.88 -29.51 -17.10
N GLY A 57 -4.25 -28.37 -17.39
CA GLY A 57 -4.88 -27.24 -18.07
C GLY A 57 -3.94 -26.05 -18.27
N LEU A 58 -2.81 -26.01 -17.56
CA LEU A 58 -1.73 -25.06 -17.80
C LEU A 58 -0.55 -25.78 -18.49
N THR A 59 -0.24 -25.36 -19.71
CA THR A 59 0.91 -25.86 -20.48
C THR A 59 2.05 -24.85 -20.55
N ALA A 60 3.23 -25.29 -20.99
CA ALA A 60 4.36 -24.39 -21.23
C ALA A 60 4.04 -23.31 -22.28
N LEU A 61 3.17 -23.61 -23.24
CA LEU A 61 2.71 -22.65 -24.25
C LEU A 61 1.90 -21.53 -23.58
N ASP A 62 0.93 -21.89 -22.74
CA ASP A 62 0.08 -20.93 -22.03
C ASP A 62 0.90 -20.01 -21.11
N ALA A 63 1.84 -20.60 -20.37
CA ALA A 63 2.75 -19.83 -19.51
C ALA A 63 3.61 -18.85 -20.32
N THR A 64 4.12 -19.29 -21.47
CA THR A 64 4.92 -18.42 -22.36
C THR A 64 4.07 -17.27 -22.92
N MET A 65 2.84 -17.55 -23.36
CA MET A 65 1.91 -16.52 -23.81
C MET A 65 1.62 -15.50 -22.72
N ALA A 66 1.35 -15.96 -21.49
CA ALA A 66 1.08 -15.08 -20.35
C ALA A 66 2.28 -14.15 -20.06
N VAL A 67 3.51 -14.69 -20.06
CA VAL A 67 4.73 -13.89 -19.85
C VAL A 67 4.91 -12.86 -20.95
N VAL A 68 4.81 -13.25 -22.22
CA VAL A 68 4.98 -12.33 -23.35
C VAL A 68 3.93 -11.21 -23.33
N ALA A 69 2.66 -11.55 -23.10
CA ALA A 69 1.59 -10.57 -23.00
C ALA A 69 1.78 -9.60 -21.83
N TYR A 70 2.20 -10.11 -20.66
CA TYR A 70 2.54 -9.28 -19.50
C TYR A 70 3.66 -8.30 -19.82
N LEU A 71 4.74 -8.76 -20.46
CA LEU A 71 5.86 -7.89 -20.81
C LEU A 71 5.42 -6.82 -21.81
N ILE A 72 4.71 -7.18 -22.89
CA ILE A 72 4.20 -6.19 -23.87
C ILE A 72 3.33 -5.13 -23.18
N THR A 73 2.40 -5.57 -22.33
CA THR A 73 1.47 -4.66 -21.66
C THR A 73 2.18 -3.79 -20.63
N GLY A 74 3.03 -4.39 -19.79
CA GLY A 74 3.78 -3.70 -18.75
C GLY A 74 4.78 -2.69 -19.33
N PHE A 75 5.57 -3.10 -20.33
CA PHE A 75 6.48 -2.20 -21.02
C PHE A 75 5.73 -1.12 -21.82
N GLY A 76 4.58 -1.46 -22.41
CA GLY A 76 3.72 -0.48 -23.06
C GLY A 76 3.27 0.62 -22.10
N VAL A 77 2.93 0.27 -20.86
CA VAL A 77 2.60 1.26 -19.81
C VAL A 77 3.83 2.05 -19.39
N THR A 78 4.98 1.43 -19.13
CA THR A 78 6.16 2.15 -18.60
C THR A 78 6.85 3.04 -19.62
N VAL A 79 6.82 2.67 -20.91
CA VAL A 79 7.40 3.47 -22.00
C VAL A 79 6.37 4.47 -22.54
N GLY A 80 5.08 4.15 -22.45
CA GLY A 80 3.99 4.93 -23.05
C GLY A 80 3.36 6.00 -22.17
N PHE A 81 3.53 5.95 -20.84
CA PHE A 81 3.16 7.02 -19.90
C PHE A 81 4.34 7.96 -19.64
#